data_AF-A0A2H0UT97-F1
#
_entry.id   AF-A0A2H0UT97-F1
#
_cell.length_a   1.000
_cell.length_b   1.000
_cell.length_c   1.000
_cell.angle_alpha   90.00
_cell.angle_beta   90.00
_cell.angle_gamma   90.00
#
_symmetry.space_group_name_H-M   'P 1'
#
loop_
_entity.id
_entity.type
_entity.pdbx_description
1 polymer ?
#
loop_
_entity_poly.entity_id
_entity_poly.type
_entity_poly.pdbx_seq_one_letter_code
_entity_poly.pdbx_strand_id
1 'polypeptide(L)'
;MSGETIKIWIFTIEKLTQSFNYGYDNEEIKNDYDFIREKLVETGFESLTGKDGKWIQARTKGPGHGSTSRAFYARKELVEKIFELAN
;
A
#
# COMPACT_ATOMS: atom_id res chain seq x y z
N MET A 1 18.97 12.10 -14.08
CA MET A 1 19.19 11.94 -12.63
C MET A 1 17.96 11.22 -12.08
N SER A 2 17.88 9.90 -12.22
CA SER A 2 18.25 8.89 -11.20
C SER A 2 17.41 9.05 -9.92
N GLY A 3 16.25 8.42 -9.93
CA GLY A 3 15.37 8.33 -8.77
C GLY A 3 14.55 7.05 -8.88
N GLU A 4 15.21 5.91 -8.74
CA GLU A 4 14.57 4.62 -8.54
C GLU A 4 13.67 4.68 -7.31
N THR A 5 12.41 5.08 -7.44
CA THR A 5 11.43 4.86 -6.38
C THR A 5 10.00 4.83 -6.90
N ILE A 6 9.61 3.69 -7.47
CA ILE A 6 8.38 2.94 -7.13
C ILE A 6 8.71 1.50 -7.54
N LYS A 7 9.56 0.84 -6.74
CA LYS A 7 9.72 -0.62 -6.78
C LYS A 7 9.19 -1.18 -5.47
N ILE A 8 7.93 -0.88 -5.17
CA ILE A 8 7.11 -1.91 -4.53
C ILE A 8 6.70 -2.77 -5.69
N TRP A 9 7.34 -3.93 -5.75
CA TRP A 9 7.04 -4.99 -6.69
C TRP A 9 5.52 -5.16 -6.77
N ILE A 10 4.90 -4.68 -7.86
CA ILE A 10 3.52 -5.00 -8.23
C ILE A 10 3.34 -6.53 -8.22
N PHE A 11 4.39 -7.25 -8.61
CA PHE A 11 4.48 -8.71 -8.52
C PHE A 11 4.28 -9.28 -7.10
N THR A 12 4.63 -8.55 -6.04
CA THR A 12 4.42 -9.02 -4.67
C THR A 12 2.98 -8.82 -4.23
N ILE A 13 2.32 -7.73 -4.63
CA ILE A 13 0.89 -7.54 -4.35
C ILE A 13 0.05 -8.51 -5.18
N GLU A 14 0.35 -8.70 -6.47
CA GLU A 14 -0.33 -9.69 -7.32
C GLU A 14 -0.10 -11.12 -6.85
N LYS A 15 1.11 -11.46 -6.35
CA LYS A 15 1.35 -12.77 -5.74
C LYS A 15 0.67 -12.92 -4.38
N LEU A 16 0.60 -11.87 -3.55
CA LEU A 16 -0.13 -11.91 -2.29
C LEU A 16 -1.64 -12.09 -2.54
N THR A 17 -2.20 -11.41 -3.53
CA THR A 17 -3.62 -11.57 -3.91
C THR A 17 -3.92 -12.92 -4.57
N GLN A 18 -2.97 -13.51 -5.33
CA GLN A 18 -3.11 -14.86 -5.89
C GLN A 18 -2.86 -16.00 -4.88
N SER A 19 -2.05 -15.76 -3.84
CA SER A 19 -1.74 -16.77 -2.82
C SER A 19 -2.80 -16.83 -1.71
N PHE A 20 -3.53 -15.73 -1.48
CA PHE A 20 -4.70 -15.70 -0.61
C PHE A 20 -5.94 -16.22 -1.35
N ASN A 21 -6.07 -17.54 -1.43
CA ASN A 21 -7.31 -18.20 -1.84
C ASN A 21 -8.30 -18.29 -0.65
N TYR A 22 -8.53 -17.15 0.03
CA TYR A 22 -9.42 -17.01 1.18
C TYR A 22 -10.37 -15.82 0.99
N GLY A 23 -11.48 -16.08 0.31
CA GLY A 23 -12.84 -15.64 0.68
C GLY A 23 -13.24 -14.17 0.83
N TYR A 24 -12.38 -13.18 1.10
CA TYR A 24 -12.78 -11.77 1.25
C TYR A 24 -11.59 -10.79 1.16
N ASP A 25 -11.87 -9.49 0.94
CA ASP A 25 -10.97 -8.32 1.04
C ASP A 25 -9.89 -8.07 -0.03
N ASN A 26 -9.69 -8.94 -1.04
CA ASN A 26 -8.78 -8.62 -2.16
C ASN A 26 -9.21 -7.38 -2.96
N GLU A 27 -10.53 -7.17 -3.13
CA GLU A 27 -11.07 -6.00 -3.83
C GLU A 27 -10.89 -4.71 -3.04
N GLU A 28 -11.09 -4.72 -1.71
CA GLU A 28 -10.92 -3.52 -0.89
C GLU A 28 -9.44 -3.09 -0.82
N ILE A 29 -8.51 -4.05 -0.72
CA ILE A 29 -7.06 -3.77 -0.77
C ILE A 29 -6.65 -3.22 -2.14
N LYS A 30 -7.23 -3.76 -3.22
CA LYS A 30 -7.01 -3.24 -4.57
C LYS A 30 -7.58 -1.82 -4.72
N ASN A 31 -8.78 -1.57 -4.20
CA ASN A 31 -9.42 -0.25 -4.22
C ASN A 31 -8.58 0.79 -3.47
N ASP A 32 -8.01 0.43 -2.32
CA ASP A 32 -7.06 1.29 -1.62
C ASP A 32 -5.81 1.59 -2.46
N TYR A 33 -5.25 0.56 -3.12
CA TYR A 33 -4.09 0.72 -3.98
C TYR A 33 -4.38 1.67 -5.13
N ASP A 34 -5.48 1.46 -5.85
CA ASP A 34 -5.89 2.28 -6.99
C ASP A 34 -6.19 3.71 -6.55
N PHE A 35 -6.94 3.90 -5.47
CA PHE A 35 -7.21 5.22 -4.89
C PHE A 35 -5.93 5.99 -4.56
N ILE A 36 -4.99 5.37 -3.86
CA ILE A 36 -3.72 6.01 -3.48
C ILE A 36 -2.86 6.30 -4.71
N ARG A 37 -2.85 5.39 -5.69
CA ARG A 37 -2.11 5.54 -6.94
C ARG A 37 -2.66 6.69 -7.79
N GLU A 38 -3.97 6.74 -7.99
CA GLU A 38 -4.64 7.79 -8.77
C GLU A 38 -4.40 9.15 -8.12
N LYS A 39 -4.62 9.25 -6.80
CA LYS A 39 -4.34 10.47 -6.05
C LYS A 39 -2.89 10.92 -6.21
N LEU A 40 -1.92 10.00 -6.14
CA LEU A 40 -0.51 10.30 -6.36
C LEU A 40 -0.24 10.84 -7.77
N VAL A 41 -0.83 10.22 -8.80
CA VAL A 41 -0.64 10.60 -10.20
C VAL A 41 -1.26 11.97 -10.50
N GLU A 42 -2.44 12.23 -9.96
CA GLU A 42 -3.21 13.44 -10.27
C GLU A 42 -2.75 14.66 -9.47
N THR A 43 -2.42 14.46 -8.18
CA THR A 43 -2.23 15.57 -7.23
C THR A 43 -0.84 15.62 -6.60
N GLY A 44 0.01 14.63 -6.89
CA GLY A 44 1.40 14.60 -6.44
C GLY A 44 1.58 14.13 -4.99
N PHE A 45 2.83 14.05 -4.55
CA PHE A 45 3.21 13.40 -3.28
C PHE A 45 2.68 14.10 -2.02
N GLU A 46 2.56 15.42 -2.03
CA GLU A 46 2.16 16.21 -0.87
C GLU A 46 0.67 16.07 -0.52
N SER A 47 -0.14 15.53 -1.45
CA SER A 47 -1.56 15.28 -1.19
C SER A 47 -1.80 13.99 -0.41
N LEU A 48 -0.83 13.07 -0.41
CA LEU A 48 -0.95 11.78 0.25
C LEU A 48 -0.88 11.95 1.76
N THR A 49 -1.86 11.38 2.46
CA THR A 49 -1.95 11.45 3.91
C THR A 49 -1.88 10.07 4.53
N GLY A 50 -1.47 9.99 5.79
CA GLY A 50 -1.50 8.73 6.55
C GLY A 50 -2.92 8.17 6.78
N LYS A 51 -3.97 8.90 6.39
CA LYS A 51 -5.37 8.48 6.46
C LYS A 51 -5.88 7.86 5.15
N ASP A 52 -5.09 7.92 4.09
CA ASP A 52 -5.48 7.35 2.80
C ASP A 52 -5.46 5.82 2.89
N GLY A 53 -6.50 5.20 2.31
CA GLY A 53 -6.77 3.76 2.32
C GLY A 53 -7.23 3.19 3.66
N LYS A 54 -8.09 2.17 3.61
CA LYS A 54 -8.72 1.49 4.75
C LYS A 54 -7.87 0.36 5.33
N TRP A 55 -7.17 -0.38 4.48
CA TRP A 55 -6.36 -1.56 4.78
C TRP A 55 -4.89 -1.35 4.51
N ILE A 56 -4.56 -0.57 3.47
CA ILE A 56 -3.18 -0.20 3.16
C ILE A 56 -3.03 1.31 3.09
N GLN A 57 -1.82 1.81 3.34
CA GLN A 57 -1.53 3.24 3.31
C GLN A 57 -0.16 3.53 2.71
N ALA A 58 -0.02 4.64 1.99
CA ALA A 58 1.27 5.15 1.55
C ALA A 58 1.95 5.99 2.64
N ARG A 59 3.20 5.67 2.97
CA ARG A 59 4.02 6.43 3.94
C ARG A 59 5.44 6.62 3.44
N THR A 60 6.12 7.66 3.94
CA THR A 60 7.53 7.94 3.64
C THR A 60 8.42 6.78 4.07
N LYS A 61 9.28 6.31 3.16
CA LYS A 61 10.27 5.27 3.46
C LYS A 61 11.61 5.93 3.78
N GLY A 62 12.23 5.55 4.89
CA GLY A 62 13.57 6.02 5.31
C GLY A 62 13.58 7.04 6.47
N PRO A 63 14.77 7.43 6.96
CA PRO A 63 15.00 8.07 8.27
C PRO A 63 14.48 9.51 8.47
N GLY A 64 13.54 10.01 7.65
CA GLY A 64 13.07 11.40 7.71
C GLY A 64 14.12 12.41 7.22
N HIS A 65 13.70 13.64 6.88
CA HIS A 65 14.49 14.68 6.18
C HIS A 65 14.81 14.39 4.70
N GLY A 66 13.90 14.78 3.79
CA GLY A 66 14.20 14.83 2.36
C GLY A 66 13.99 13.54 1.56
N SER A 67 13.57 12.44 2.20
CA SER A 67 13.18 11.23 1.46
C SER A 67 11.86 11.45 0.71
N THR A 68 11.93 11.43 -0.61
CA THR A 68 10.77 11.50 -1.51
C THR A 68 10.16 10.12 -1.78
N SER A 69 10.82 9.05 -1.31
CA SER A 69 10.34 7.69 -1.52
C SER A 69 9.13 7.34 -0.65
N ARG A 70 8.16 6.61 -1.22
CA ARG A 70 6.99 6.09 -0.51
C ARG A 70 6.95 4.57 -0.56
N ALA A 71 6.40 3.98 0.49
CA ALA A 71 6.02 2.58 0.51
C ALA A 71 4.58 2.39 0.99
N PHE A 72 3.93 1.34 0.51
CA PHE A 72 2.66 0.84 1.00
C PHE A 72 2.91 0.00 2.24
N TYR A 73 2.18 0.31 3.30
CA TYR A 73 2.19 -0.42 4.55
C TYR A 73 0.78 -0.97 4.80
N ALA A 74 0.70 -2.23 5.23
CA ALA A 74 -0.53 -2.77 5.79
C ALA A 74 -0.85 -2.03 7.09
N ARG A 75 -2.13 -1.69 7.28
CA ARG A 75 -2.63 -1.17 8.55
C ARG A 75 -2.78 -2.29 9.56
N LYS A 76 -2.87 -1.90 10.83
CA LYS A 76 -2.96 -2.84 11.96
C LYS A 76 -4.18 -3.77 11.81
N GLU A 77 -5.29 -3.21 11.36
CA GLU A 77 -6.56 -3.92 11.16
C GLU A 77 -6.44 -5.02 10.09
N LEU A 78 -5.68 -4.78 9.02
CA LEU A 78 -5.40 -5.81 8.01
C LEU A 78 -4.53 -6.93 8.60
N VAL A 79 -3.51 -6.56 9.38
CA VAL A 79 -2.62 -7.54 10.02
C VAL A 79 -3.38 -8.40 11.03
N GLU A 80 -4.23 -7.80 11.86
CA GLU A 80 -5.08 -8.51 12.83
C GLU A 80 -5.98 -9.54 12.13
N LYS A 81 -6.67 -9.13 11.05
CA LYS A 81 -7.48 -10.04 10.23
C LYS A 81 -6.68 -11.21 9.66
N ILE A 82 -5.45 -10.97 9.19
CA ILE A 82 -4.58 -12.05 8.67
C ILE A 82 -4.29 -13.08 9.76
N PHE A 83 -4.04 -12.64 11.00
CA PHE A 83 -3.82 -13.55 12.13
C PHE A 83 -5.09 -14.30 12.55
N GLU A 84 -6.25 -13.65 12.52
CA GLU A 84 -7.54 -14.29 12.80
C GLU A 84 -7.86 -15.42 11.82
N LEU A 85 -7.62 -15.20 10.52
CA LEU A 85 -7.88 -16.18 9.46
C LEU A 85 -6.87 -17.34 9.42
N ALA A 86 -5.71 -17.18 10.05
CA ALA A 86 -4.65 -18.19 10.09
C ALA A 86 -4.80 -19.20 11.25
N ASN A 87 -5.74 -18.97 12.16
CA ASN A 87 -6.09 -19.86 13.28
C ASN A 87 -7.25 -20.79 12.92
#